data_AF-A0A6C0K016-F1
#
_entry.id   AF-A0A6C0K016-F1
#
_cell.length_a   1.000
_cell.length_b   1.000
_cell.length_c   1.000
_cell.angle_alpha   90.00
_cell.angle_beta   90.00
_cell.angle_gamma   90.00
#
_symmetry.space_group_name_H-M   'P 1'
#
loop_
_entity.id
_entity.type
_entity.pdbx_description
1 polymer ?
#
loop_
_entity_poly.entity_id
_entity_poly.type
_entity_poly.pdbx_seq_one_letter_code
_entity_poly.pdbx_strand_id
1 'polypeptide(L)'
;MQVCDFPQGRFGNSIFRYLASSLFCILYDATRTYDESNSDIVFSDANFIEWSNSILNNEIPIVDASKKYLFRGYYQHDSIFLKYRHQLITHINAYPQDLLITDGYKPGVAGIYHYTVTQYHSIDLLQCPNHIPTYDIVVHLRLEDFVFVNQLLHPQCISAVLDNFSDKTICFVMNAPTTAFEHRYINYFKTRYNIVCESNDTVTDYHIIKNAKTLLCSRSTMCWAAAFFSDTLETVYFPNYTNPNHPHETFKKPIENTIPYYVQFASEHDVNMFFDNIV
;
A
#
# COMPACT_ATOMS: atom_id res chain seq x y z
N MET A 1 6.63 19.13 -21.74
CA MET A 1 5.54 18.34 -21.15
C MET A 1 5.57 18.47 -19.64
N GLN A 2 4.41 18.61 -19.01
CA GLN A 2 4.30 18.70 -17.56
C GLN A 2 3.41 17.60 -17.00
N VAL A 3 3.71 17.13 -15.79
CA VAL A 3 2.95 16.10 -15.09
C VAL A 3 2.60 16.58 -13.68
N CYS A 4 1.34 16.41 -13.28
CA CYS A 4 0.86 16.73 -11.94
C CYS A 4 0.05 15.56 -11.38
N ASP A 5 0.13 15.33 -10.08
CA ASP A 5 -0.66 14.31 -9.38
C ASP A 5 -1.86 14.95 -8.70
N PHE A 6 -3.07 14.45 -8.96
CA PHE A 6 -4.26 14.86 -8.20
C PHE A 6 -4.31 14.13 -6.85
N PRO A 7 -4.29 14.82 -5.70
CA PRO A 7 -4.36 14.16 -4.39
C PRO A 7 -5.64 13.32 -4.25
N GLN A 8 -5.49 12.02 -4.00
CA GLN A 8 -6.60 11.07 -3.83
C GLN A 8 -6.18 9.84 -2.98
N GLY A 9 -6.87 9.61 -1.88
CA GLY A 9 -6.59 8.56 -0.91
C GLY A 9 -5.42 8.85 0.04
N ARG A 10 -5.14 7.86 0.90
CA ARG A 10 -4.08 7.87 1.92
C ARG A 10 -2.68 7.58 1.35
N PHE A 11 -1.69 7.54 2.22
CA PHE A 11 -0.26 7.37 1.90
C PHE A 11 0.04 6.25 0.88
N GLY A 12 -0.49 5.04 1.09
CA GLY A 12 -0.27 3.95 0.13
C GLY A 12 -0.76 4.28 -1.30
N ASN A 13 -1.86 5.02 -1.44
CA ASN A 13 -2.38 5.45 -2.74
C ASN A 13 -1.58 6.59 -3.36
N SER A 14 -1.06 7.52 -2.54
CA SER A 14 -0.18 8.57 -3.05
C SER A 14 1.14 8.00 -3.58
N ILE A 15 1.63 6.89 -3.01
CA ILE A 15 2.81 6.18 -3.54
C ILE A 15 2.54 5.67 -4.96
N PHE A 16 1.47 4.90 -5.19
CA PHE A 16 1.19 4.36 -6.53
C PHE A 16 1.05 5.45 -7.59
N ARG A 17 0.37 6.55 -7.25
CA ARG A 17 0.25 7.68 -8.16
C ARG A 17 1.57 8.37 -8.42
N TYR A 18 2.39 8.57 -7.39
CA TYR A 18 3.73 9.09 -7.55
C TYR A 18 4.60 8.17 -8.44
N LEU A 19 4.51 6.85 -8.29
CA LEU A 19 5.21 5.90 -9.14
C LEU A 19 4.74 5.99 -10.60
N ALA A 20 3.43 6.10 -10.82
CA ALA A 20 2.83 6.21 -12.15
C ALA A 20 3.31 7.48 -12.88
N SER A 21 3.23 8.64 -12.22
CA SER A 21 3.69 9.90 -12.81
C SER A 21 5.21 9.97 -12.95
N SER A 22 5.97 9.41 -12.00
CA SER A 22 7.44 9.34 -12.11
C SER A 22 7.87 8.47 -13.27
N LEU A 23 7.20 7.34 -13.51
CA LEU A 23 7.48 6.51 -14.67
C LEU A 23 7.21 7.27 -15.98
N PHE A 24 6.16 8.07 -16.02
CA PHE A 24 5.87 8.93 -17.16
C PHE A 24 6.97 10.00 -17.35
N CYS A 25 7.46 10.61 -16.27
CA CYS A 25 8.61 11.51 -16.32
C CYS A 25 9.87 10.81 -16.86
N ILE A 26 10.15 9.59 -16.41
CA ILE A 26 11.30 8.78 -16.85
C ILE A 26 11.23 8.47 -18.35
N LEU A 27 10.06 8.05 -18.85
CA LEU A 27 9.92 7.57 -20.23
C LEU A 27 9.86 8.69 -21.26
N TYR A 28 9.43 9.89 -20.86
CA TYR A 28 9.19 10.99 -21.78
C TYR A 28 9.94 12.29 -21.45
N ASP A 29 10.87 12.25 -20.50
CA ASP A 29 11.60 13.44 -20.01
C ASP A 29 10.64 14.57 -19.56
N ALA A 30 9.57 14.19 -18.87
CA ALA A 30 8.54 15.12 -18.42
C ALA A 30 8.95 15.83 -17.13
N THR A 31 8.51 17.07 -16.95
CA THR A 31 8.76 17.83 -15.71
C THR A 31 7.56 17.73 -14.76
N ARG A 32 7.81 17.36 -13.51
CA ARG A 32 6.79 17.36 -12.45
C ARG A 32 6.41 18.79 -12.05
N THR A 33 5.12 19.02 -11.82
CA THR A 33 4.57 20.26 -11.27
C THR A 33 3.49 19.95 -10.22
N TYR A 34 3.31 20.84 -9.27
CA TYR A 34 2.30 20.73 -8.19
C TYR A 34 1.12 21.68 -8.38
N ASP A 35 1.11 22.42 -9.48
CA ASP A 35 -0.03 23.22 -9.88
C ASP A 35 -1.05 22.29 -10.57
N GLU A 36 -2.24 22.12 -9.99
CA GLU A 36 -3.32 21.33 -10.59
C GLU A 36 -4.11 22.13 -11.66
N SER A 37 -3.99 23.46 -11.66
CA SER A 37 -4.78 24.33 -12.54
C SER A 37 -4.39 24.16 -14.01
N ASN A 38 -5.33 24.42 -14.93
CA ASN A 38 -5.08 24.43 -16.37
C ASN A 38 -4.47 23.12 -16.92
N SER A 39 -4.85 21.97 -16.39
CA SER A 39 -4.45 20.67 -16.92
C SER A 39 -5.16 20.38 -18.24
N ASP A 40 -4.42 20.02 -19.28
CA ASP A 40 -4.98 19.75 -20.60
C ASP A 40 -5.58 18.35 -20.72
N ILE A 41 -4.93 17.36 -20.10
CA ILE A 41 -5.27 15.94 -20.24
C ILE A 41 -5.34 15.31 -18.86
N VAL A 42 -6.47 14.66 -18.55
CA VAL A 42 -6.59 13.82 -17.37
C VAL A 42 -6.15 12.40 -17.73
N PHE A 43 -5.13 11.91 -17.04
CA PHE A 43 -4.69 10.53 -17.12
C PHE A 43 -5.42 9.74 -16.03
N SER A 44 -6.30 8.82 -16.42
CA SER A 44 -7.09 7.99 -15.49
C SER A 44 -6.52 6.58 -15.35
N ASP A 45 -7.06 5.76 -14.44
CA ASP A 45 -6.74 4.33 -14.35
C ASP A 45 -6.91 3.60 -15.69
N ALA A 46 -7.99 3.88 -16.43
CA ALA A 46 -8.23 3.29 -17.75
C ALA A 46 -7.12 3.65 -18.75
N ASN A 47 -6.73 4.93 -18.80
CA ASN A 47 -5.63 5.37 -19.69
C ASN A 47 -4.29 4.75 -19.26
N PHE A 48 -4.05 4.65 -17.95
CA PHE A 48 -2.83 4.06 -17.43
C PHE A 48 -2.76 2.55 -17.75
N ILE A 49 -3.87 1.81 -17.72
CA ILE A 49 -3.90 0.40 -18.12
C ILE A 49 -3.50 0.24 -19.58
N GLU A 50 -4.15 0.99 -20.48
CA GLU A 50 -3.84 0.92 -21.92
C GLU A 50 -2.38 1.30 -22.20
N TRP A 51 -1.91 2.39 -21.58
CA TRP A 51 -0.55 2.86 -21.69
C TRP A 51 0.47 1.87 -21.13
N SER A 52 0.25 1.36 -19.91
CA SER A 52 1.16 0.40 -19.26
C SER A 52 1.23 -0.91 -20.03
N ASN A 53 0.13 -1.40 -20.60
CA ASN A 53 0.13 -2.57 -21.47
C ASN A 53 0.99 -2.37 -22.72
N SER A 54 0.91 -1.19 -23.35
CA SER A 54 1.75 -0.84 -24.50
C SER A 54 3.23 -0.86 -24.10
N ILE A 55 3.58 -0.23 -22.97
CA ILE A 55 4.95 -0.19 -22.45
C ILE A 55 5.45 -1.60 -22.07
N LEU A 56 4.59 -2.44 -21.49
CA LEU A 56 4.92 -3.84 -21.18
C LEU A 56 5.23 -4.63 -22.45
N ASN A 57 4.53 -4.34 -23.55
CA ASN A 57 4.79 -4.88 -24.89
C ASN A 57 5.96 -4.20 -25.63
N ASN A 58 6.71 -3.33 -24.95
CA ASN A 58 7.83 -2.55 -25.50
C ASN A 58 7.44 -1.54 -26.59
N GLU A 59 6.18 -1.09 -26.56
CA GLU A 59 5.68 -0.02 -27.40
C GLU A 59 5.56 1.23 -26.53
N ILE A 60 6.27 2.31 -26.89
CA ILE A 60 6.15 3.60 -26.19
C ILE A 60 5.06 4.42 -26.90
N PRO A 61 3.88 4.63 -26.28
CA PRO A 61 2.82 5.42 -26.90
C PRO A 61 3.27 6.85 -27.17
N ILE A 62 2.83 7.43 -28.28
CA ILE A 62 3.08 8.83 -28.59
C ILE A 62 2.17 9.68 -27.70
N VAL A 63 2.77 10.65 -27.01
CA VAL A 63 2.08 11.63 -26.16
C VAL A 63 2.39 13.04 -26.64
N ASP A 64 1.47 13.99 -26.39
CA ASP A 64 1.64 15.37 -26.82
C ASP A 64 2.53 16.12 -25.82
N ALA A 65 3.79 16.35 -26.21
CA ALA A 65 4.78 17.00 -25.36
C ALA A 65 4.44 18.46 -24.99
N SER A 66 3.47 19.09 -25.67
CA SER A 66 3.00 20.44 -25.36
C SER A 66 2.00 20.49 -24.21
N LYS A 67 1.48 19.34 -23.78
CA LYS A 67 0.38 19.24 -22.82
C LYS A 67 0.84 19.08 -21.38
N LYS A 68 -0.07 19.45 -20.48
CA LYS A 68 -0.02 19.13 -19.06
C LYS A 68 -0.94 17.95 -18.73
N TYR A 69 -0.35 16.89 -18.19
CA TYR A 69 -1.03 15.65 -17.82
C TYR A 69 -1.31 15.62 -16.32
N LEU A 70 -2.59 15.52 -15.95
CA LEU A 70 -3.04 15.36 -14.56
C LEU A 70 -3.32 13.89 -14.28
N PHE A 71 -2.50 13.28 -13.43
CA PHE A 71 -2.66 11.92 -12.98
C PHE A 71 -3.77 11.87 -11.91
N ARG A 72 -4.95 11.41 -12.33
CA ARG A 72 -6.14 11.26 -11.48
C ARG A 72 -6.63 9.80 -11.50
N GLY A 73 -5.94 8.96 -10.74
CA GLY A 73 -6.24 7.54 -10.59
C GLY A 73 -5.50 6.95 -9.39
N TYR A 74 -5.73 5.67 -9.12
CA TYR A 74 -5.01 4.92 -8.07
C TYR A 74 -3.82 4.15 -8.61
N TYR A 75 -3.86 3.72 -9.87
CA TYR A 75 -2.78 3.08 -10.64
C TYR A 75 -2.22 1.81 -10.01
N GLN A 76 -3.07 0.99 -9.42
CA GLN A 76 -2.66 -0.18 -8.63
C GLN A 76 -2.36 -1.41 -9.52
N HIS A 77 -1.35 -1.28 -10.39
CA HIS A 77 -0.90 -2.30 -11.35
C HIS A 77 0.56 -2.70 -11.13
N ASP A 78 0.82 -3.90 -10.60
CA ASP A 78 2.18 -4.28 -10.17
C ASP A 78 3.19 -4.43 -11.31
N SER A 79 2.79 -5.09 -12.40
CA SER A 79 3.70 -5.56 -13.44
C SER A 79 4.57 -4.46 -14.07
N ILE A 80 3.99 -3.27 -14.27
CA ILE A 80 4.72 -2.13 -14.83
C ILE A 80 5.74 -1.57 -13.83
N PHE A 81 5.39 -1.45 -12.55
CA PHE A 81 6.33 -0.95 -11.54
C PHE A 81 7.47 -1.92 -11.29
N LEU A 82 7.19 -3.24 -11.30
CA LEU A 82 8.22 -4.27 -11.20
C LEU A 82 9.22 -4.18 -12.35
N LYS A 83 8.75 -4.01 -13.60
CA LYS A 83 9.61 -3.84 -14.79
C LYS A 83 10.57 -2.64 -14.64
N TYR A 84 10.14 -1.56 -13.99
CA TYR A 84 10.90 -0.31 -13.85
C TYR A 84 11.39 -0.03 -12.43
N ARG A 85 11.44 -1.04 -11.55
CA ARG A 85 11.78 -0.85 -10.12
C ARG A 85 13.08 -0.07 -9.94
N HIS A 86 14.13 -0.47 -10.66
CA HIS A 86 15.43 0.18 -10.55
C HIS A 86 15.38 1.66 -10.97
N GLN A 87 14.76 1.96 -12.10
CA GLN A 87 14.64 3.33 -12.63
C GLN A 87 13.82 4.22 -11.69
N LEU A 88 12.76 3.68 -11.09
CA LEU A 88 11.95 4.39 -10.10
C LEU A 88 12.74 4.72 -8.83
N ILE A 89 13.52 3.76 -8.31
CA ILE A 89 14.41 4.00 -7.16
C ILE A 89 15.49 5.03 -7.50
N THR A 90 16.09 4.96 -8.70
CA THR A 90 17.05 5.95 -9.18
C THR A 90 16.42 7.34 -9.29
N HIS A 91 15.20 7.43 -9.81
CA HIS A 91 14.46 8.68 -9.93
C HIS A 91 14.18 9.31 -8.57
N ILE A 92 13.71 8.53 -7.58
CA ILE A 92 13.47 9.03 -6.22
C ILE A 92 14.75 9.62 -5.61
N ASN A 93 15.90 8.95 -5.78
CA ASN A 93 17.18 9.47 -5.29
C ASN A 93 17.61 10.75 -6.00
N ALA A 94 17.26 10.92 -7.28
CA ALA A 94 17.57 12.13 -8.05
C ALA A 94 16.64 13.30 -7.71
N TYR A 95 15.41 13.02 -7.29
CA TYR A 95 14.38 14.01 -6.96
C TYR A 95 13.83 13.79 -5.53
N PRO A 96 14.68 13.88 -4.49
CA PRO A 96 14.32 13.49 -3.12
C PRO A 96 13.27 14.42 -2.49
N GLN A 97 13.08 15.62 -3.05
CA GLN A 97 12.13 16.62 -2.58
C GLN A 97 10.76 16.52 -3.25
N ASP A 98 10.57 15.57 -4.16
CA ASP A 98 9.27 15.35 -4.77
C ASP A 98 8.21 15.05 -3.71
N LEU A 99 6.99 15.57 -3.90
CA LEU A 99 5.93 15.46 -2.90
C LEU A 99 4.93 14.35 -3.23
N LEU A 100 4.62 13.56 -2.22
CA LEU A 100 3.49 12.65 -2.18
C LEU A 100 2.41 13.28 -1.30
N ILE A 101 1.28 13.65 -1.91
CA ILE A 101 0.21 14.39 -1.24
C ILE A 101 -1.01 13.49 -1.07
N THR A 102 -1.48 13.33 0.17
CA THR A 102 -2.76 12.67 0.47
C THR A 102 -3.91 13.67 0.27
N ASP A 103 -5.11 13.19 -0.04
CA ASP A 103 -6.26 14.08 -0.27
C ASP A 103 -6.82 14.74 1.00
N GLY A 104 -6.50 14.16 2.16
CA GLY A 104 -7.30 14.40 3.36
C GLY A 104 -8.76 14.01 3.15
N TYR A 105 -9.54 13.93 4.23
CA TYR A 105 -10.97 13.75 4.06
C TYR A 105 -11.62 14.98 3.39
N LYS A 106 -12.39 14.76 2.32
CA LYS A 106 -13.34 15.72 1.76
C LYS A 106 -14.77 15.34 2.21
N PRO A 107 -15.48 16.19 2.99
CA PRO A 107 -16.86 15.94 3.37
C PRO A 107 -17.76 15.64 2.16
N GLY A 108 -18.42 14.47 2.14
CA GLY A 108 -19.44 14.14 1.14
C GLY A 108 -19.33 12.76 0.47
N VAL A 109 -18.25 12.01 0.69
CA VAL A 109 -18.14 10.60 0.27
C VAL A 109 -18.04 9.73 1.52
N ALA A 110 -19.00 8.82 1.67
CA ALA A 110 -19.30 8.02 2.86
C ALA A 110 -18.12 7.66 3.79
N GLY A 111 -18.17 8.13 5.04
CA GLY A 111 -17.91 7.27 6.21
C GLY A 111 -16.65 7.50 7.06
N ILE A 112 -16.86 8.07 8.25
CA ILE A 112 -16.26 7.76 9.57
C ILE A 112 -14.74 8.03 9.82
N TYR A 113 -13.87 8.13 8.81
CA TYR A 113 -12.43 8.31 9.05
C TYR A 113 -11.90 9.70 8.72
N HIS A 114 -11.53 10.44 9.77
CA HIS A 114 -10.84 11.72 9.66
C HIS A 114 -9.33 11.51 9.55
N TYR A 115 -8.75 11.90 8.41
CA TYR A 115 -7.30 12.10 8.29
C TYR A 115 -7.02 13.43 7.60
N THR A 116 -5.91 14.04 7.99
CA THR A 116 -5.48 15.34 7.45
C THR A 116 -4.75 15.15 6.13
N VAL A 117 -4.85 16.17 5.27
CA VAL A 117 -3.92 16.31 4.14
C VAL A 117 -2.51 16.27 4.71
N THR A 118 -1.71 15.34 4.21
CA THR A 118 -0.33 15.15 4.63
C THR A 118 0.55 15.11 3.39
N GLN A 119 1.71 15.74 3.50
CA GLN A 119 2.73 15.74 2.46
C GLN A 119 3.92 14.95 2.97
N TYR A 120 4.42 14.07 2.12
CA TYR A 120 5.65 13.30 2.35
C TYR A 120 6.62 13.60 1.23
N HIS A 121 7.91 13.50 1.50
CA HIS A 121 8.92 13.58 0.47
C HIS A 121 9.15 12.19 -0.14
N SER A 122 9.47 12.14 -1.43
CA SER A 122 9.74 10.89 -2.15
C SER A 122 10.88 10.09 -1.50
N ILE A 123 11.87 10.78 -0.94
CA ILE A 123 12.99 10.14 -0.23
C ILE A 123 12.55 9.36 1.00
N ASP A 124 11.42 9.72 1.62
CA ASP A 124 10.85 9.02 2.78
C ASP A 124 10.44 7.58 2.43
N LEU A 125 10.30 7.24 1.14
CA LEU A 125 10.04 5.86 0.70
C LEU A 125 11.27 4.95 0.80
N LEU A 126 12.46 5.55 0.74
CA LEU A 126 13.75 4.84 0.74
C LEU A 126 14.43 4.94 2.09
N GLN A 127 14.39 6.11 2.71
CA GLN A 127 15.11 6.44 3.94
C GLN A 127 14.14 6.69 5.10
N CYS A 128 14.44 6.12 6.26
CA CYS A 128 13.69 6.39 7.48
C CYS A 128 14.32 7.59 8.20
N PRO A 129 13.54 8.61 8.59
CA PRO A 129 14.09 9.76 9.31
C PRO A 129 14.51 9.44 10.75
N ASN A 130 14.05 8.31 11.31
CA ASN A 130 14.22 7.95 12.72
C ASN A 130 14.92 6.59 12.87
N HIS A 131 15.56 6.38 14.03
CA HIS A 131 15.93 5.04 14.44
C HIS A 131 14.66 4.25 14.77
N ILE A 132 14.45 3.14 14.06
CA ILE A 132 13.26 2.31 14.23
C ILE A 132 13.66 0.90 14.69
N PRO A 133 12.80 0.24 15.47
CA PRO A 133 13.00 -1.17 15.78
C PRO A 133 12.95 -2.02 14.50
N THR A 134 13.66 -3.15 14.54
CA THR A 134 13.67 -4.14 13.46
C THR A 134 13.11 -5.46 13.97
N TYR A 135 12.33 -6.12 13.12
CA TYR A 135 11.65 -7.37 13.45
C TYR A 135 11.85 -8.36 12.30
N ASP A 136 12.14 -9.61 12.62
CA ASP A 136 12.27 -10.64 11.58
C ASP A 136 10.92 -10.93 10.90
N ILE A 137 9.83 -10.95 11.69
CA ILE A 137 8.48 -11.27 11.22
C ILE A 137 7.54 -10.12 11.57
N VAL A 138 6.96 -9.50 10.53
CA VAL A 138 5.97 -8.44 10.65
C VAL A 138 4.65 -8.89 10.04
N VAL A 139 3.55 -8.59 10.71
CA VAL A 139 2.18 -8.72 10.20
C VAL A 139 1.57 -7.33 10.20
N HIS A 140 1.08 -6.89 9.05
CA HIS A 140 0.30 -5.66 9.01
C HIS A 140 -1.19 -5.96 9.16
N LEU A 141 -1.82 -5.36 10.17
CA LEU A 141 -3.26 -5.44 10.35
C LEU A 141 -3.92 -4.12 9.94
N ARG A 142 -4.96 -4.24 9.12
CA ARG A 142 -5.85 -3.14 8.76
C ARG A 142 -7.21 -3.41 9.39
N LEU A 143 -7.45 -2.83 10.56
CA LEU A 143 -8.72 -2.98 11.29
C LEU A 143 -9.66 -1.86 10.86
N GLU A 144 -9.63 -0.68 11.50
CA GLU A 144 -10.24 0.58 11.04
C GLU A 144 -11.41 0.45 10.02
N ASP A 145 -11.26 1.06 8.83
CA ASP A 145 -12.24 1.10 7.76
C ASP A 145 -12.62 -0.28 7.26
N PHE A 146 -11.71 -1.25 7.37
CA PHE A 146 -11.93 -2.63 6.93
C PHE A 146 -12.97 -3.34 7.78
N VAL A 147 -13.14 -2.96 9.05
CA VAL A 147 -14.26 -3.42 9.88
C VAL A 147 -15.59 -2.97 9.27
N PHE A 148 -15.69 -1.69 8.86
CA PHE A 148 -16.92 -1.10 8.35
C PHE A 148 -17.27 -1.49 6.91
N VAL A 149 -16.25 -1.73 6.08
CA VAL A 149 -16.45 -2.13 4.67
C VAL A 149 -16.43 -3.65 4.47
N ASN A 150 -16.48 -4.45 5.55
CA ASN A 150 -16.44 -5.91 5.52
C ASN A 150 -15.24 -6.48 4.73
N GLN A 151 -14.07 -5.84 4.89
CA GLN A 151 -12.79 -6.28 4.30
C GLN A 151 -11.80 -6.75 5.36
N LEU A 152 -12.24 -6.89 6.61
CA LEU A 152 -11.44 -7.45 7.67
C LEU A 152 -11.06 -8.90 7.34
N LEU A 153 -9.80 -9.27 7.53
CA LEU A 153 -9.36 -10.65 7.39
C LEU A 153 -9.92 -11.48 8.55
N HIS A 154 -10.46 -12.66 8.26
CA HIS A 154 -10.89 -13.58 9.31
C HIS A 154 -9.66 -14.06 10.12
N PRO A 155 -9.71 -14.12 11.46
CA PRO A 155 -8.54 -14.46 12.27
C PRO A 155 -7.88 -15.79 11.93
N GLN A 156 -8.66 -16.79 11.50
CA GLN A 156 -8.14 -18.10 11.09
C GLN A 156 -7.20 -18.02 9.89
N CYS A 157 -7.43 -17.10 8.95
CA CYS A 157 -6.57 -16.95 7.77
C CYS A 157 -5.18 -16.48 8.17
N ILE A 158 -5.12 -15.59 9.16
CA ILE A 158 -3.85 -15.11 9.73
C ILE A 158 -3.20 -16.23 10.55
N SER A 159 -3.95 -16.89 11.43
CA SER A 159 -3.45 -18.02 12.23
C SER A 159 -2.81 -19.12 11.37
N ALA A 160 -3.44 -19.50 10.26
CA ALA A 160 -2.91 -20.53 9.36
C ALA A 160 -1.49 -20.21 8.83
N VAL A 161 -1.15 -18.93 8.69
CA VAL A 161 0.22 -18.52 8.35
C VAL A 161 1.11 -18.46 9.58
N LEU A 162 0.62 -17.88 10.68
CA LEU A 162 1.38 -17.69 11.92
C LEU A 162 1.75 -19.00 12.62
N ASP A 163 1.02 -20.09 12.37
CA ASP A 163 1.35 -21.41 12.90
C ASP A 163 2.72 -21.91 12.43
N ASN A 164 3.24 -21.41 11.30
CA ASN A 164 4.61 -21.69 10.84
C ASN A 164 5.70 -20.94 11.63
N PHE A 165 5.29 -20.02 12.51
CA PHE A 165 6.16 -19.11 13.26
C PHE A 165 5.84 -19.08 14.76
N SER A 166 5.19 -20.12 15.28
CA SER A 166 4.66 -20.15 16.65
C SER A 166 5.73 -20.00 17.73
N ASP A 167 6.99 -20.34 17.43
CA ASP A 167 8.14 -20.22 18.34
C ASP A 167 8.85 -18.86 18.26
N LYS A 168 8.40 -17.95 17.40
CA LYS A 168 9.04 -16.65 17.14
C LYS A 168 8.28 -15.50 17.78
N THR A 169 9.00 -14.40 17.99
CA THR A 169 8.38 -13.09 18.25
C THR A 169 7.85 -12.54 16.94
N ILE A 170 6.58 -12.17 16.92
CA ILE A 170 5.88 -11.62 15.76
C ILE A 170 5.48 -10.18 16.08
N CYS A 171 5.83 -9.24 15.20
CA CYS A 171 5.41 -7.84 15.33
C CYS A 171 4.13 -7.60 14.55
N PHE A 172 3.10 -7.07 15.20
CA PHE A 172 1.91 -6.54 14.55
C PHE A 172 2.07 -5.04 14.37
N VAL A 173 2.07 -4.58 13.11
CA VAL A 173 2.04 -3.16 12.76
C VAL A 173 0.63 -2.78 12.36
N MET A 174 0.04 -1.79 13.02
CA MET A 174 -1.34 -1.36 12.78
C MET A 174 -1.59 0.03 13.37
N ASN A 175 -2.64 0.70 12.87
CA ASN A 175 -3.15 1.87 13.56
C ASN A 175 -3.60 1.48 14.98
N ALA A 176 -3.39 2.39 15.93
CA ALA A 176 -3.69 2.13 17.34
C ALA A 176 -5.16 1.69 17.50
N PRO A 177 -5.44 0.54 18.14
CA PRO A 177 -6.81 0.09 18.35
C PRO A 177 -7.56 1.09 19.23
N THR A 178 -8.78 1.44 18.82
CA THR A 178 -9.63 2.43 19.51
C THR A 178 -10.94 1.83 20.01
N THR A 179 -11.30 0.63 19.54
CA THR A 179 -12.56 -0.04 19.88
C THR A 179 -12.34 -1.32 20.68
N ALA A 180 -13.34 -1.72 21.47
CA ALA A 180 -13.32 -2.99 22.18
C ALA A 180 -13.18 -4.20 21.23
N PHE A 181 -13.77 -4.11 20.04
CA PHE A 181 -13.64 -5.11 19.00
C PHE A 181 -12.19 -5.27 18.53
N GLU A 182 -11.50 -4.17 18.19
CA GLU A 182 -10.11 -4.20 17.74
C GLU A 182 -9.19 -4.78 18.83
N HIS A 183 -9.39 -4.39 20.10
CA HIS A 183 -8.67 -4.98 21.22
C HIS A 183 -8.91 -6.49 21.34
N ARG A 184 -10.16 -6.94 21.21
CA ARG A 184 -10.52 -8.37 21.23
C ARG A 184 -9.85 -9.12 20.09
N TYR A 185 -9.84 -8.55 18.88
CA TYR A 185 -9.19 -9.10 17.70
C TYR A 185 -7.70 -9.33 17.93
N ILE A 186 -6.99 -8.34 18.47
CA ILE A 186 -5.56 -8.44 18.77
C ILE A 186 -5.30 -9.45 19.90
N ASN A 187 -6.16 -9.45 20.94
CA ASN A 187 -6.00 -10.34 22.10
C ASN A 187 -6.15 -11.82 21.71
N TYR A 188 -7.00 -12.13 20.73
CA TYR A 188 -7.09 -13.49 20.18
C TYR A 188 -5.72 -14.04 19.74
N PHE A 189 -4.88 -13.21 19.09
CA PHE A 189 -3.53 -13.61 18.69
C PHE A 189 -2.54 -13.60 19.85
N LYS A 190 -2.59 -12.61 20.74
CA LYS A 190 -1.70 -12.54 21.92
C LYS A 190 -1.81 -13.73 22.86
N THR A 191 -2.98 -14.36 22.93
CA THR A 191 -3.18 -15.58 23.73
C THR A 191 -2.58 -16.84 23.11
N ARG A 192 -2.14 -16.79 21.84
CA ARG A 192 -1.68 -17.94 21.05
C ARG A 192 -0.24 -17.82 20.57
N TYR A 193 0.24 -16.60 20.36
CA TYR A 193 1.56 -16.31 19.80
C TYR A 193 2.27 -15.23 20.63
N ASN A 194 3.60 -15.17 20.53
CA ASN A 194 4.40 -14.11 21.15
C ASN A 194 4.34 -12.82 20.31
N ILE A 195 3.35 -11.97 20.59
CA ILE A 195 3.02 -10.79 19.78
C ILE A 195 3.47 -9.50 20.45
N VAL A 196 4.29 -8.72 19.73
CA VAL A 196 4.57 -7.30 20.01
C VAL A 196 3.71 -6.45 19.08
N CYS A 197 3.25 -5.29 19.54
CA CYS A 197 2.43 -4.38 18.72
C CYS A 197 3.14 -3.04 18.53
N GLU A 198 3.11 -2.55 17.30
CA GLU A 198 3.59 -1.25 16.86
C GLU A 198 2.43 -0.45 16.28
N SER A 199 2.33 0.81 16.70
CA SER A 199 1.31 1.75 16.26
C SER A 199 1.89 3.17 16.31
N ASN A 200 2.61 3.54 15.24
CA ASN A 200 3.38 4.78 15.19
C ASN A 200 2.78 5.76 14.16
N ASP A 201 3.57 6.74 13.73
CA ASP A 201 3.24 7.50 12.53
C ASP A 201 3.42 6.64 11.26
N THR A 202 2.79 7.09 10.18
CA THR A 202 2.72 6.35 8.92
C THR A 202 4.09 6.02 8.31
N VAL A 203 5.07 6.93 8.41
CA VAL A 203 6.40 6.70 7.82
C VAL A 203 7.18 5.71 8.68
N THR A 204 7.11 5.83 10.01
CA THR A 204 7.70 4.87 10.93
C THR A 204 7.15 3.46 10.71
N ASP A 205 5.83 3.30 10.69
CA ASP A 205 5.19 1.99 10.46
C ASP A 205 5.52 1.42 9.07
N TYR A 206 5.54 2.26 8.03
CA TYR A 206 5.98 1.87 6.69
C TYR A 206 7.40 1.30 6.70
N HIS A 207 8.33 1.93 7.43
CA HIS A 207 9.72 1.45 7.50
C HIS A 207 9.90 0.23 8.39
N ILE A 208 9.10 0.05 9.44
CA ILE A 208 9.08 -1.21 10.20
C ILE A 208 8.68 -2.38 9.28
N ILE A 209 7.64 -2.17 8.45
CA ILE A 209 7.19 -3.16 7.46
C ILE A 209 8.26 -3.42 6.40
N LYS A 210 8.83 -2.34 5.82
CA LYS A 210 9.84 -2.40 4.76
C LYS A 210 11.11 -3.12 5.19
N ASN A 211 11.52 -3.02 6.45
CA ASN A 211 12.79 -3.55 6.93
C ASN A 211 12.70 -4.93 7.61
N ALA A 212 11.55 -5.60 7.53
CA ALA A 212 11.40 -6.97 8.02
C ALA A 212 12.08 -8.00 7.09
N LYS A 213 12.21 -9.26 7.53
CA LYS A 213 12.61 -10.39 6.67
C LYS A 213 11.42 -11.14 6.10
N THR A 214 10.39 -11.34 6.91
CA THR A 214 9.11 -11.94 6.52
C THR A 214 7.99 -10.96 6.80
N LEU A 215 7.14 -10.72 5.80
CA LEU A 215 5.97 -9.85 5.93
C LEU A 215 4.69 -10.61 5.60
N LEU A 216 3.71 -10.55 6.50
CA LEU A 216 2.33 -10.93 6.21
C LEU A 216 1.48 -9.67 6.00
N CYS A 217 1.08 -9.44 4.76
CA CYS A 217 0.32 -8.27 4.36
C CYS A 217 -1.18 -8.45 4.65
N SER A 218 -1.85 -7.35 4.98
CA SER A 218 -3.27 -7.19 4.65
C SER A 218 -3.44 -6.69 3.21
N ARG A 219 -4.68 -6.43 2.76
CA ARG A 219 -4.95 -5.82 1.45
C ARG A 219 -4.65 -4.31 1.46
N SER A 220 -3.42 -3.96 1.78
CA SER A 220 -2.96 -2.58 1.98
C SER A 220 -1.98 -2.17 0.88
N THR A 221 -2.25 -1.04 0.23
CA THR A 221 -1.33 -0.43 -0.74
C THR A 221 -0.02 -0.01 -0.10
N MET A 222 -0.04 0.44 1.15
CA MET A 222 1.17 0.77 1.91
C MET A 222 2.06 -0.47 2.11
N CYS A 223 1.49 -1.63 2.41
CA CYS A 223 2.28 -2.86 2.59
C CYS A 223 2.87 -3.35 1.28
N TRP A 224 2.10 -3.27 0.19
CA TRP A 224 2.62 -3.60 -1.13
C TRP A 224 3.81 -2.69 -1.49
N ALA A 225 3.68 -1.38 -1.27
CA ALA A 225 4.74 -0.42 -1.52
C ALA A 225 5.98 -0.65 -0.64
N ALA A 226 5.79 -0.89 0.66
CA ALA A 226 6.88 -1.19 1.58
C ALA A 226 7.66 -2.44 1.13
N ALA A 227 6.93 -3.47 0.68
CA ALA A 227 7.54 -4.66 0.11
C ALA A 227 8.30 -4.39 -1.19
N PHE A 228 7.70 -3.60 -2.10
CA PHE A 228 8.33 -3.21 -3.35
C PHE A 228 9.66 -2.48 -3.14
N PHE A 229 9.75 -1.57 -2.17
CA PHE A 229 10.96 -0.81 -1.86
C PHE A 229 11.94 -1.52 -0.92
N SER A 230 11.59 -2.68 -0.38
CA SER A 230 12.45 -3.39 0.56
C SER A 230 13.66 -4.04 -0.12
N ASP A 231 14.79 -4.03 0.58
CA ASP A 231 15.98 -4.81 0.25
C ASP A 231 16.26 -5.90 1.32
N THR A 232 15.40 -6.02 2.34
CA THR A 232 15.56 -6.97 3.45
C THR A 232 14.51 -8.08 3.44
N LEU A 233 13.38 -7.87 2.78
CA LEU A 233 12.30 -8.85 2.71
C LEU A 233 12.71 -10.04 1.83
N GLU A 234 12.72 -11.20 2.45
CA GLU A 234 13.02 -12.48 1.82
C GLU A 234 11.73 -13.19 1.38
N THR A 235 10.65 -13.02 2.15
CA THR A 235 9.34 -13.63 1.89
C THR A 235 8.20 -12.67 2.21
N VAL A 236 7.23 -12.57 1.31
CA VAL A 236 5.99 -11.81 1.51
C VAL A 236 4.79 -12.73 1.37
N TYR A 237 3.96 -12.82 2.39
CA TYR A 237 2.66 -13.44 2.31
C TYR A 237 1.61 -12.37 1.96
N PHE A 238 0.95 -12.51 0.82
CA PHE A 238 -0.03 -11.54 0.35
C PHE A 238 -1.43 -12.17 0.21
N PRO A 239 -2.51 -11.46 0.56
CA PRO A 239 -3.87 -11.93 0.39
C PRO A 239 -4.15 -12.42 -1.03
N ASN A 240 -4.63 -13.66 -1.18
CA ASN A 240 -5.11 -14.17 -2.46
C ASN A 240 -6.59 -13.80 -2.67
N TYR A 241 -6.86 -12.59 -3.14
CA TYR A 241 -8.22 -12.12 -3.41
C TYR A 241 -8.46 -11.87 -4.90
N THR A 242 -9.73 -11.86 -5.28
CA THR A 242 -10.20 -11.29 -6.55
C THR A 242 -11.11 -10.11 -6.23
N ASN A 243 -10.88 -8.96 -6.86
CA ASN A 243 -11.80 -7.81 -6.75
C ASN A 243 -12.69 -7.78 -8.00
N PRO A 244 -13.91 -8.33 -7.97
CA PRO A 244 -14.78 -8.34 -9.14
C PRO A 244 -15.19 -6.93 -9.59
N ASN A 245 -15.20 -5.96 -8.67
CA ASN A 245 -15.55 -4.57 -8.98
C ASN A 245 -14.39 -3.80 -9.60
N HIS A 246 -13.15 -4.23 -9.36
CA HIS A 246 -11.95 -3.64 -9.94
C HIS A 246 -11.00 -4.75 -10.41
N PRO A 247 -11.36 -5.48 -11.47
CA PRO A 247 -10.59 -6.64 -11.95
C PRO A 247 -9.19 -6.26 -12.45
N HIS A 248 -8.97 -4.97 -12.68
CA HIS A 248 -7.71 -4.41 -13.13
C HIS A 248 -6.70 -4.18 -11.99
N GLU A 249 -7.15 -4.14 -10.72
CA GLU A 249 -6.26 -4.09 -9.56
C GLU A 249 -5.44 -5.38 -9.46
N THR A 250 -4.16 -5.27 -9.79
CA THR A 250 -3.26 -6.43 -9.91
C THR A 250 -2.19 -6.46 -8.84
N PHE A 251 -2.06 -5.43 -7.99
CA PHE A 251 -1.03 -5.26 -6.95
C PHE A 251 -0.97 -6.38 -5.88
N LYS A 252 -0.50 -7.57 -6.25
CA LYS A 252 -0.50 -8.75 -5.37
C LYS A 252 0.86 -9.39 -5.25
N LYS A 253 1.81 -9.05 -6.12
CA LYS A 253 3.16 -9.63 -6.13
C LYS A 253 4.24 -8.53 -6.05
N PRO A 254 4.48 -7.92 -4.87
CA PRO A 254 5.45 -6.84 -4.75
C PRO A 254 6.92 -7.29 -4.94
N ILE A 255 7.22 -8.57 -4.69
CA ILE A 255 8.54 -9.18 -4.91
C ILE A 255 8.40 -10.58 -5.52
N GLU A 256 9.50 -11.15 -6.02
CA GLU A 256 9.51 -12.49 -6.61
C GLU A 256 9.00 -13.57 -5.64
N ASN A 257 9.51 -13.57 -4.40
CA ASN A 257 9.16 -14.49 -3.32
C ASN A 257 7.86 -14.11 -2.59
N THR A 258 6.82 -13.77 -3.34
CA THR A 258 5.49 -13.55 -2.78
C THR A 258 4.69 -14.86 -2.77
N ILE A 259 4.21 -15.27 -1.59
CA ILE A 259 3.36 -16.44 -1.37
C ILE A 259 1.91 -15.97 -1.21
N PRO A 260 0.99 -16.31 -2.14
CA PRO A 260 -0.42 -16.02 -1.96
C PRO A 260 -1.00 -16.88 -0.84
N TYR A 261 -1.65 -16.28 0.15
CA TYR A 261 -2.35 -17.04 1.21
C TYR A 261 -3.87 -16.93 1.09
N TYR A 262 -4.56 -17.98 1.50
CA TYR A 262 -6.02 -18.04 1.50
C TYR A 262 -6.59 -16.95 2.40
N VAL A 263 -7.56 -16.20 1.88
CA VAL A 263 -8.26 -15.17 2.64
C VAL A 263 -9.76 -15.39 2.62
N GLN A 264 -10.35 -15.22 3.79
CA GLN A 264 -11.77 -15.02 3.98
C GLN A 264 -11.94 -13.65 4.59
N PHE A 265 -12.71 -12.79 3.92
CA PHE A 265 -13.13 -11.53 4.51
C PHE A 265 -14.35 -11.77 5.40
N ALA A 266 -14.44 -11.02 6.49
CA ALA A 266 -15.46 -11.18 7.50
C ALA A 266 -15.97 -9.82 7.95
N SER A 267 -17.25 -9.76 8.32
CA SER A 267 -17.80 -8.62 9.05
C SER A 267 -17.37 -8.66 10.52
N GLU A 268 -17.57 -7.55 11.25
CA GLU A 268 -17.42 -7.53 12.70
C GLU A 268 -18.26 -8.62 13.39
N HIS A 269 -19.49 -8.82 12.90
CA HIS A 269 -20.41 -9.83 13.44
C HIS A 269 -19.86 -11.25 13.29
N ASP A 270 -19.37 -11.59 12.09
CA ASP A 270 -18.80 -12.92 11.81
C ASP A 270 -17.61 -13.23 12.72
N VAL A 271 -16.74 -12.23 12.94
CA VAL A 271 -15.56 -12.38 13.79
C VAL A 271 -15.95 -12.49 15.27
N ASN A 272 -16.95 -11.76 15.74
CA ASN A 272 -17.45 -11.91 17.10
C ASN A 272 -18.08 -13.29 17.33
N MET A 273 -18.91 -13.77 16.39
CA MET A 273 -19.45 -15.12 16.40
C MET A 273 -18.34 -16.18 16.46
N PHE A 274 -17.27 -16.00 15.67
CA PHE A 274 -16.10 -16.86 15.74
C PHE A 274 -15.48 -16.85 17.14
N PHE A 275 -15.22 -15.69 17.72
CA PHE A 275 -14.62 -15.60 19.06
C PHE A 275 -15.51 -16.19 20.15
N ASP A 276 -16.84 -16.08 20.05
CA ASP A 276 -17.77 -16.65 21.03
C ASP A 276 -17.80 -18.19 21.00
N ASN A 277 -17.42 -18.81 19.87
CA ASN A 277 -17.44 -20.28 19.69
C ASN A 277 -16.12 -20.98 20.04
N ILE A 278 -15.06 -20.25 20.40
CA ILE A 278 -13.73 -20.81 20.74
C ILE A 278 -13.42 -20.65 22.24
N VAL A 279 -14.32 -19.99 22.98
CA VAL A 279 -14.28 -19.91 24.45
C VAL A 279 -14.87 -21.16 25.06
#